data_AF-A0A9N8J349-F1
#
_entry.id   AF-A0A9N8J349-F1
#
_cell.length_a   1.000
_cell.length_b   1.000
_cell.length_c   1.000
_cell.angle_alpha   90.00
_cell.angle_beta   90.00
_cell.angle_gamma   90.00
#
_symmetry.space_group_name_H-M   'P 1'
#
loop_
_entity.id
_entity.type
_entity.pdbx_description
1 polymer ?
#
loop_
_entity_poly.entity_id
_entity_poly.type
_entity_poly.pdbx_seq_one_letter_code
_entity_poly.pdbx_strand_id
1 'polypeptide(L)'
;MFQKIVLLILLVVIGVVFYFSWLPDPSLRTESYLPRWLLNWSNHYYNLRTAVPFLAVGFLLEAYVQQKSPNETNQSKNLNFIQNIGIAAIIVCIAEGGQFIVQKRNPDIMDVVYGIIGSIAGGLFYNLFKKFKKCETDINLPS
;
A
#
# COMPACT_ATOMS: atom_id res chain seq x y z
N MET A 1 12.56 14.22 -11.41
CA MET A 1 11.11 14.49 -11.56
C MET A 1 10.27 13.27 -11.17
N PHE A 2 10.56 12.09 -11.71
CA PHE A 2 9.84 10.84 -11.45
C PHE A 2 9.73 10.45 -9.96
N GLN A 3 10.81 10.57 -9.16
CA GLN A 3 10.74 10.31 -7.71
C GLN A 3 9.72 11.21 -6.99
N LYS A 4 9.60 12.48 -7.39
CA LYS A 4 8.61 13.41 -6.82
C LYS A 4 7.19 12.99 -7.22
N ILE A 5 7.01 12.43 -8.41
CA ILE A 5 5.74 11.89 -8.89
C ILE A 5 5.35 10.65 -8.07
N VAL A 6 6.28 9.69 -7.88
CA VAL A 6 6.04 8.50 -7.05
C VAL A 6 5.67 8.90 -5.61
N LEU A 7 6.39 9.86 -5.04
CA LEU A 7 6.11 10.38 -3.70
C LEU A 7 4.73 11.06 -3.62
N LEU A 8 4.37 11.85 -4.64
CA LEU A 8 3.06 12.50 -4.71
C LEU A 8 1.95 11.46 -4.81
N ILE A 9 2.10 10.45 -5.67
CA ILE A 9 1.14 9.34 -5.78
C ILE A 9 1.03 8.61 -4.44
N LEU A 10 2.15 8.32 -3.77
CA LEU A 10 2.15 7.68 -2.45
C LEU A 10 1.37 8.51 -1.43
N LEU A 11 1.58 9.82 -1.37
CA LEU A 11 0.83 10.71 -0.47
C LEU A 11 -0.67 10.74 -0.80
N VAL A 12 -1.04 10.75 -2.08
CA VAL A 12 -2.44 10.67 -2.50
C VAL A 12 -3.06 9.35 -2.06
N VAL A 13 -2.38 8.21 -2.27
CA VAL A 13 -2.87 6.89 -1.83
C VAL A 13 -3.05 6.84 -0.32
N ILE A 14 -2.07 7.33 0.46
CA ILE A 14 -2.18 7.40 1.92
C ILE A 14 -3.34 8.31 2.35
N GLY A 15 -3.50 9.47 1.71
CA GLY A 15 -4.61 10.39 1.99
C GLY A 15 -5.97 9.76 1.71
N VAL A 16 -6.07 9.00 0.62
CA VAL A 16 -7.27 8.23 0.26
C VAL A 16 -7.57 7.15 1.31
N VAL A 17 -6.54 6.42 1.78
CA VAL A 17 -6.70 5.41 2.85
C VAL A 17 -7.23 6.05 4.14
N PHE A 18 -6.65 7.17 4.57
CA PHE A 18 -7.14 7.85 5.78
C PHE A 18 -8.55 8.40 5.60
N TYR A 19 -8.84 9.02 4.47
CA TYR A 19 -10.19 9.51 4.16
C TYR A 19 -11.24 8.40 4.27
N PHE A 20 -11.00 7.25 3.62
CA PHE A 20 -11.94 6.13 3.67
C PHE A 20 -11.97 5.41 5.02
N SER A 21 -10.85 5.35 5.75
CA SER A 21 -10.80 4.74 7.09
C SER A 21 -11.60 5.55 8.11
N TRP A 22 -11.60 6.88 8.00
CA TRP A 22 -12.25 7.77 8.96
C TRP A 22 -13.69 8.12 8.61
N LEU A 23 -14.23 7.58 7.52
CA LEU A 23 -15.66 7.71 7.22
C LEU A 23 -16.50 7.02 8.30
N PRO A 24 -17.55 7.69 8.81
CA PRO A 24 -18.37 7.16 9.89
C PRO A 24 -19.23 5.96 9.48
N ASP A 25 -19.59 5.85 8.20
CA ASP A 25 -20.30 4.69 7.66
C ASP A 25 -19.31 3.68 7.06
N PRO A 26 -19.08 2.51 7.69
CA PRO A 26 -18.21 1.48 7.15
C PRO A 26 -18.74 0.81 5.89
N SER A 27 -20.05 0.87 5.67
CA SER A 27 -20.69 0.26 4.50
C SER A 27 -20.57 1.12 3.24
N LEU A 28 -20.07 2.36 3.41
CA LEU A 28 -19.92 3.39 2.37
C LEU A 28 -21.24 3.65 1.60
N ARG A 29 -22.39 3.27 2.18
CA ARG A 29 -23.71 3.36 1.53
C ARG A 29 -24.19 4.79 1.42
N THR A 30 -23.67 5.68 2.25
CA THR A 30 -23.89 7.13 2.17
C THR A 30 -23.15 7.79 1.01
N GLU A 31 -22.13 7.13 0.46
CA GLU A 31 -21.24 7.71 -0.55
C GLU A 31 -21.76 7.45 -1.96
N SER A 32 -22.49 8.41 -2.54
CA SER A 32 -23.14 8.30 -3.85
C SER A 32 -22.18 8.33 -5.05
N TYR A 33 -20.92 8.71 -4.85
CA TYR A 33 -19.89 8.76 -5.89
C TYR A 33 -19.19 7.42 -6.13
N LEU A 34 -19.34 6.43 -5.24
CA LEU A 34 -18.71 5.11 -5.41
C LEU A 34 -19.55 4.20 -6.31
N PRO A 35 -18.92 3.51 -7.28
CA PRO A 35 -19.65 2.58 -8.13
C PRO A 35 -20.13 1.38 -7.32
N ARG A 36 -21.36 0.91 -7.61
CA ARG A 36 -22.04 -0.16 -6.85
C ARG A 36 -21.24 -1.47 -6.76
N TRP A 37 -20.45 -1.79 -7.78
CA TRP A 37 -19.61 -3.00 -7.77
C TRP A 37 -18.53 -2.91 -6.69
N LEU A 38 -17.93 -1.73 -6.49
CA LEU A 38 -16.86 -1.52 -5.52
C LEU A 38 -17.41 -1.52 -4.10
N LEU A 39 -18.59 -0.91 -3.89
CA LEU A 39 -19.32 -0.95 -2.63
C LEU A 39 -19.68 -2.39 -2.22
N ASN A 40 -20.23 -3.17 -3.15
CA ASN A 40 -20.58 -4.57 -2.88
C ASN A 40 -19.35 -5.41 -2.58
N TRP A 41 -18.25 -5.19 -3.33
CA TRP A 41 -16.99 -5.90 -3.10
C TRP A 41 -16.38 -5.55 -1.74
N SER A 42 -16.31 -4.26 -1.38
CA SER A 42 -15.73 -3.82 -0.10
C SER A 42 -16.54 -4.30 1.10
N ASN A 43 -17.87 -4.37 0.95
CA ASN A 43 -18.76 -4.88 1.98
C ASN A 43 -18.73 -6.40 2.10
N HIS A 44 -18.48 -7.12 1.00
CA HIS A 44 -18.35 -8.57 1.02
C HIS A 44 -16.98 -9.02 1.56
N TYR A 45 -15.91 -8.28 1.21
CA TYR A 45 -14.54 -8.57 1.63
C TYR A 45 -13.99 -7.50 2.58
N TYR A 46 -14.55 -7.47 3.80
CA TYR A 46 -14.25 -6.45 4.79
C TYR A 46 -12.75 -6.26 5.04
N ASN A 47 -11.99 -7.33 5.24
CA ASN A 47 -10.55 -7.23 5.53
C ASN A 47 -9.70 -6.88 4.27
N LEU A 48 -10.17 -7.25 3.08
CA LEU A 48 -9.44 -7.01 1.83
C LEU A 48 -9.49 -5.54 1.40
N ARG A 49 -10.52 -4.79 1.84
CA ARG A 49 -10.60 -3.34 1.58
C ARG A 49 -9.41 -2.58 2.19
N THR A 50 -8.77 -3.17 3.21
CA THR A 50 -7.56 -2.63 3.86
C THR A 50 -6.30 -3.16 3.18
N ALA A 51 -6.25 -4.46 2.85
CA ALA A 51 -5.08 -5.04 2.18
C ALA A 51 -4.78 -4.43 0.80
N VAL A 52 -5.81 -4.14 -0.01
CA VAL A 52 -5.63 -3.67 -1.40
C VAL A 52 -4.94 -2.29 -1.47
N PRO A 53 -5.38 -1.26 -0.74
CA PRO A 53 -4.66 0.00 -0.69
C PRO A 53 -3.24 -0.15 -0.15
N PHE A 54 -3.04 -0.97 0.88
CA PHE A 54 -1.70 -1.18 1.43
C PHE A 54 -0.76 -1.97 0.51
N LEU A 55 -1.29 -2.81 -0.38
CA LEU A 55 -0.53 -3.39 -1.49
C LEU A 55 0.03 -2.30 -2.40
N ALA A 56 -0.77 -1.30 -2.77
CA ALA A 56 -0.29 -0.17 -3.55
C ALA A 56 0.75 0.66 -2.78
N VAL A 57 0.55 0.90 -1.48
CA VAL A 57 1.52 1.59 -0.61
C VAL A 57 2.85 0.85 -0.58
N GLY A 58 2.84 -0.46 -0.32
CA GLY A 58 4.05 -1.29 -0.27
C GLY A 58 4.80 -1.32 -1.60
N PHE A 59 4.08 -1.41 -2.73
CA PHE A 59 4.65 -1.33 -4.06
C PHE A 59 5.33 0.02 -4.32
N LEU A 60 4.66 1.13 -3.98
CA LEU A 60 5.15 2.49 -4.21
C LEU A 60 6.34 2.83 -3.29
N LEU A 61 6.32 2.39 -2.03
CA LEU A 61 7.45 2.54 -1.10
C LEU A 61 8.70 1.84 -1.63
N GLU A 62 8.57 0.58 -2.06
CA GLU A 62 9.68 -0.18 -2.62
C GLU A 62 10.19 0.45 -3.92
N ALA A 63 9.28 0.94 -4.77
CA ALA A 63 9.63 1.68 -5.98
C ALA A 63 10.43 2.95 -5.69
N TYR A 64 10.01 3.71 -4.68
CA TYR A 64 10.67 4.96 -4.27
C TYR A 64 12.08 4.72 -3.75
N VAL A 65 12.25 3.77 -2.81
CA VAL A 65 13.55 3.49 -2.20
C VAL A 65 14.55 2.96 -3.24
N GLN A 66 14.10 2.04 -4.09
CA GLN A 66 14.99 1.42 -5.07
C GLN A 66 15.43 2.38 -6.18
N GLN A 67 14.63 3.41 -6.47
CA GLN A 67 15.02 4.47 -7.38
C GLN A 67 15.99 5.46 -6.75
N LYS A 68 15.89 5.70 -5.44
CA LYS A 68 16.82 6.56 -4.69
C LYS A 68 18.21 5.95 -4.64
N SER A 69 18.31 4.63 -4.60
CA SER A 69 19.57 3.93 -4.36
C SER A 69 19.69 2.65 -5.20
N PRO A 70 19.93 2.77 -6.51
CA PRO A 70 19.96 1.62 -7.43
C PRO A 70 21.16 0.68 -7.20
N ASN A 71 22.24 1.16 -6.60
CA ASN A 71 23.51 0.43 -6.38
C ASN A 71 23.66 -0.09 -4.94
N GLU A 72 22.57 -0.21 -4.19
CA GLU A 72 22.64 -0.72 -2.83
C GLU A 72 23.01 -2.20 -2.76
N THR A 73 23.85 -2.52 -1.78
CA THR A 73 24.27 -3.90 -1.50
C THR A 73 23.08 -4.73 -1.01
N ASN A 74 23.14 -6.06 -1.17
CA ASN A 74 22.04 -6.95 -0.76
C ASN A 74 21.63 -6.78 0.72
N GLN A 75 22.58 -6.39 1.59
CA GLN A 75 22.31 -6.17 3.01
C GLN A 75 21.50 -4.89 3.25
N SER A 76 21.83 -3.77 2.60
CA SER A 76 21.05 -2.53 2.74
C SER A 76 19.66 -2.65 2.11
N LYS A 77 19.53 -3.47 1.06
CA LYS A 77 18.23 -3.76 0.44
C LYS A 77 17.26 -4.45 1.40
N ASN A 78 17.71 -5.44 2.17
CA ASN A 78 16.85 -6.12 3.15
C ASN A 78 16.45 -5.19 4.30
N LEU A 79 17.36 -4.33 4.77
CA LEU A 79 17.06 -3.34 5.81
C LEU A 79 16.03 -2.32 5.32
N ASN A 80 16.17 -1.84 4.09
CA ASN A 80 15.23 -0.92 3.47
C ASN A 80 13.84 -1.54 3.29
N PHE A 81 13.77 -2.82 2.93
CA PHE A 81 12.50 -3.56 2.85
C PHE A 81 11.81 -3.67 4.23
N ILE A 82 12.56 -4.00 5.28
CA ILE A 82 12.03 -4.04 6.66
C ILE A 82 11.57 -2.64 7.10
N GLN A 83 12.34 -1.60 6.78
CA GLN A 83 11.96 -0.21 7.08
C GLN A 83 10.67 0.18 6.36
N ASN A 84 10.50 -0.21 5.10
CA ASN A 84 9.27 0.04 4.34
C ASN A 84 8.06 -0.64 4.97
N ILE A 85 8.21 -1.89 5.44
CA ILE A 85 7.17 -2.59 6.20
C ILE A 85 6.85 -1.84 7.50
N GLY A 86 7.87 -1.37 8.22
CA GLY A 86 7.69 -0.58 9.44
C GLY A 86 6.92 0.71 9.20
N ILE A 87 7.24 1.45 8.13
CA ILE A 87 6.52 2.66 7.72
C ILE A 87 5.06 2.33 7.38
N ALA A 88 4.83 1.28 6.59
CA ALA A 88 3.48 0.84 6.26
C ALA A 88 2.69 0.46 7.52
N ALA A 89 3.29 -0.31 8.44
CA ALA A 89 2.66 -0.69 9.71
C ALA A 89 2.26 0.54 10.54
N ILE A 90 3.11 1.56 10.63
CA ILE A 90 2.79 2.82 11.31
C ILE A 90 1.58 3.49 10.63
N ILE A 91 1.55 3.56 9.30
CA ILE A 91 0.42 4.14 8.56
C ILE A 91 -0.88 3.36 8.83
N VAL A 92 -0.84 2.02 8.81
CA VAL A 92 -2.02 1.17 9.13
C VAL A 92 -2.48 1.43 10.55
N CYS A 93 -1.57 1.46 11.52
CA CYS A 93 -1.89 1.71 12.92
C CYS A 93 -2.50 3.10 13.12
N ILE A 94 -2.08 4.12 12.38
CA ILE A 94 -2.70 5.45 12.41
C ILE A 94 -4.08 5.42 11.74
N ALA A 95 -4.23 4.71 10.62
CA ALA A 95 -5.50 4.60 9.90
C ALA A 95 -6.58 3.93 10.78
N GLU A 96 -6.24 2.82 11.42
CA GLU A 96 -7.11 2.10 12.36
C GLU A 96 -7.24 2.84 13.70
N GLY A 97 -6.13 3.41 14.20
CA GLY A 97 -6.12 4.20 15.43
C GLY A 97 -7.02 5.44 15.35
N GLY A 98 -7.10 6.08 14.19
CA GLY A 98 -8.04 7.19 13.96
C GLY A 98 -9.51 6.76 14.06
N GLN A 99 -9.83 5.47 13.88
CA GLN A 99 -11.19 4.97 14.08
C GLN A 99 -11.64 5.05 15.55
N PHE A 100 -10.72 5.10 16.53
CA PHE A 100 -11.07 5.35 17.94
C PHE A 100 -11.74 6.72 18.14
N ILE A 101 -11.43 7.70 17.29
CA ILE A 101 -12.02 9.04 17.34
C ILE A 101 -13.42 9.04 16.70
N VAL A 102 -13.69 8.07 15.80
CA VAL A 102 -14.97 7.92 15.11
C VAL A 102 -15.91 7.09 15.99
N GLN A 103 -16.82 7.79 16.66
CA GLN A 103 -17.74 7.30 17.71
C GLN A 103 -18.67 6.12 17.34
N LYS A 104 -18.56 5.57 16.12
CA LYS A 104 -19.37 4.46 15.59
C LYS A 104 -18.57 3.28 15.02
N ARG A 105 -17.24 3.25 15.17
CA ARG A 105 -16.42 2.10 14.73
C ARG A 105 -15.65 1.48 15.88
N ASN A 106 -15.51 0.15 15.81
CA ASN A 106 -14.56 -0.58 16.62
C ASN A 106 -13.34 -0.89 15.74
N PRO A 107 -12.12 -0.56 16.21
CA PRO A 107 -10.91 -0.88 15.48
C PRO A 107 -10.76 -2.38 15.36
N ASP A 108 -10.41 -2.86 14.16
CA ASP A 108 -10.21 -4.28 13.90
C ASP A 108 -8.72 -4.59 13.78
N ILE A 109 -8.24 -5.47 14.67
CA ILE A 109 -6.86 -5.96 14.63
C ILE A 109 -6.61 -6.71 13.31
N MET A 110 -7.64 -7.34 12.74
CA MET A 110 -7.53 -7.99 11.43
C MET A 110 -7.24 -6.98 10.32
N ASP A 111 -7.83 -5.80 10.34
CA ASP A 111 -7.51 -4.75 9.35
C ASP A 111 -6.03 -4.35 9.43
N VAL A 112 -5.44 -4.31 10.64
CA VAL A 112 -4.01 -4.08 10.82
C VAL A 112 -3.16 -5.17 10.17
N VAL A 113 -3.49 -6.44 10.44
CA VAL A 113 -2.77 -7.59 9.91
C VAL A 113 -2.87 -7.65 8.38
N TYR A 114 -4.05 -7.43 7.83
CA TYR A 114 -4.27 -7.41 6.38
C TYR A 114 -3.57 -6.23 5.71
N GLY A 115 -3.49 -5.07 6.36
CA GLY A 115 -2.70 -3.94 5.90
C GLY A 115 -1.20 -4.28 5.80
N ILE A 116 -0.63 -4.92 6.82
CA ILE A 116 0.77 -5.34 6.82
C ILE A 116 1.02 -6.41 5.73
N ILE A 117 0.17 -7.43 5.64
CA ILE A 117 0.27 -8.48 4.61
C ILE A 117 0.18 -7.87 3.20
N GLY A 118 -0.76 -6.94 3.00
CA GLY A 118 -0.91 -6.20 1.75
C GLY A 118 0.38 -5.48 1.37
N SER A 119 0.97 -4.73 2.30
CA SER A 119 2.23 -4.02 2.06
C SER A 119 3.39 -4.95 1.73
N ILE A 120 3.52 -6.08 2.43
CA ILE A 120 4.54 -7.10 2.12
C ILE A 120 4.34 -7.63 0.70
N ALA A 121 3.10 -7.99 0.35
CA ALA A 121 2.77 -8.48 -0.99
C ALA A 121 3.10 -7.44 -2.07
N GLY A 122 2.79 -6.17 -1.84
CA GLY A 122 3.11 -5.06 -2.75
C GLY A 122 4.60 -4.89 -3.00
N GLY A 123 5.41 -4.92 -1.93
CA GLY A 123 6.87 -4.82 -2.06
C GLY A 123 7.50 -6.05 -2.74
N LEU A 124 6.97 -7.25 -2.50
CA LEU A 124 7.38 -8.47 -3.22
C LEU A 124 7.00 -8.39 -4.70
N PHE A 125 5.80 -7.90 -5.00
CA PHE A 125 5.31 -7.73 -6.37
C PHE A 125 6.20 -6.77 -7.17
N TYR A 126 6.62 -5.65 -6.58
CA TYR A 126 7.57 -4.73 -7.21
C TYR A 126 8.93 -5.42 -7.50
N ASN A 127 9.45 -6.17 -6.53
CA ASN A 127 10.71 -6.88 -6.69
C ASN A 127 10.65 -7.94 -7.80
N LEU A 128 9.52 -8.64 -7.95
CA LEU A 128 9.27 -9.56 -9.07
C LEU A 128 9.20 -8.82 -10.40
N PHE A 129 8.41 -7.74 -10.47
CA PHE A 129 8.27 -6.90 -11.67
C PHE A 129 9.63 -6.39 -12.16
N LYS A 130 10.48 -5.95 -11.24
CA LYS A 130 11.85 -5.53 -11.56
C LYS A 130 12.71 -6.68 -12.11
N LYS A 131 12.62 -7.88 -11.52
CA LYS A 131 13.36 -9.06 -12.02
C LYS A 131 12.95 -9.40 -13.46
N PHE A 132 11.65 -9.38 -13.75
CA PHE A 132 11.15 -9.61 -15.12
C PHE A 132 11.70 -8.57 -16.10
N LYS A 133 11.62 -7.28 -15.75
CA LYS A 133 12.14 -6.22 -16.61
C LYS A 133 13.65 -6.34 -16.85
N LYS A 134 14.43 -6.71 -15.82
CA LYS A 134 15.87 -6.96 -15.97
C LYS A 134 16.14 -8.11 -16.95
N CYS A 135 15.44 -9.23 -16.78
CA CYS A 135 15.58 -10.40 -17.65
C CYS A 135 15.28 -10.07 -19.12
N GLU A 136 14.22 -9.30 -19.38
CA GLU A 136 13.88 -8.82 -20.73
C GLU A 136 14.96 -7.92 -21.32
N THR A 137 15.59 -7.07 -20.49
CA THR A 137 16.66 -6.17 -20.96
C THR A 137 17.92 -6.96 -21.31
N ASP A 138 18.28 -7.96 -20.51
CA ASP A 138 19.46 -8.82 -20.71
C ASP A 138 19.34 -9.67 -22.00
N ILE A 139 18.11 -10.06 -22.39
CA ILE A 139 17.85 -10.82 -23.64
C ILE A 139 17.99 -9.94 -24.89
N ASN A 140 17.69 -8.64 -24.79
CA ASN A 140 17.66 -7.71 -25.93
C ASN A 140 19.00 -6.96 -26.16
N LEU A 141 20.06 -7.27 -25.41
CA LEU A 141 21.38 -6.70 -25.63
C LEU A 141 22.07 -7.42 -26.81
N PRO A 142 22.48 -6.70 -27.87
CA PRO A 142 23.28 -7.30 -28.93
C PRO A 142 24.63 -7.74 -28.35
N SER A 143 24.97 -9.00 -28.58
CA SER A 143 26.24 -9.64 -28.20
C SER A 143 27.45 -8.97 -28.85
#